data_AF-A0A382BK14-F1
#
_entry.id   AF-A0A382BK14-F1
#
_cell.length_a   1.000
_cell.length_b   1.000
_cell.length_c   1.000
_cell.angle_alpha   90.00
_cell.angle_beta   90.00
_cell.angle_gamma   90.00
#
_symmetry.space_group_name_H-M   'P 1'
#
loop_
_entity.id
_entity.type
_entity.pdbx_description
1 polymer ?
#
loop_
_entity_poly.entity_id
_entity_poly.type
_entity_poly.pdbx_seq_one_letter_code
_entity_poly.pdbx_strand_id
1 'polypeptide(L)' 'MACNRVGLNPVEFLWNESAEKLTDFDGYVIVGGFAYEDRSRAGVIAALDPIMDQIKVEADKGKPVLGICNGAQI' A
#
# COMPACT_ATOMS: atom_id res chain seq x y z
N MET A 1 -13.14 7.52 -7.79
CA MET A 1 -13.49 6.19 -8.35
C MET A 1 -13.28 5.13 -7.27
N ALA A 2 -14.06 4.04 -7.26
CA ALA A 2 -14.19 3.03 -6.18
C ALA A 2 -14.36 3.62 -4.76
N CYS A 3 -13.27 4.04 -4.09
CA CYS A 3 -13.28 4.62 -2.73
C CYS A 3 -14.30 5.76 -2.55
N ASN A 4 -14.33 6.74 -3.47
CA ASN A 4 -15.31 7.84 -3.37
C ASN A 4 -16.77 7.37 -3.44
N ARG A 5 -17.06 6.23 -4.09
CA ARG A 5 -18.43 5.70 -4.21
C ARG A 5 -18.95 5.13 -2.88
N VAL A 6 -18.05 4.83 -1.95
CA VAL A 6 -18.36 4.28 -0.61
C VAL A 6 -18.05 5.31 0.49
N GLY A 7 -17.86 6.58 0.14
CA GLY A 7 -17.65 7.66 1.11
C GLY A 7 -16.24 7.76 1.69
N LEU A 8 -15.26 7.03 1.13
CA LEU A 8 -13.85 7.16 1.53
C LEU A 8 -13.19 8.35 0.82
N ASN A 9 -12.21 8.98 1.48
CA ASN A 9 -11.37 10.04 0.94
C ASN A 9 -9.96 9.50 0.60
N PRO A 10 -9.73 8.99 -0.63
CA PRO A 10 -8.44 8.45 -1.00
C PRO A 10 -7.41 9.58 -1.15
N VAL A 11 -6.23 9.37 -0.57
CA VAL A 11 -5.06 10.22 -0.75
C VAL A 11 -4.01 9.40 -1.49
N GLU A 12 -3.50 9.93 -2.59
CA GLU A 12 -2.37 9.30 -3.29
C GLU A 12 -1.12 9.43 -2.42
N PHE A 13 -0.41 8.32 -2.27
CA PHE A 13 0.83 8.25 -1.50
C PHE A 13 1.89 7.57 -2.34
N LEU A 14 3.03 8.25 -2.53
CA LEU A 14 4.14 7.69 -3.30
C LEU A 14 5.10 6.94 -2.38
N TRP A 15 5.62 5.81 -2.86
CA TRP A 15 6.53 4.93 -2.10
C TRP A 15 7.81 5.62 -1.60
N ASN A 16 8.19 6.74 -2.22
CA ASN A 16 9.36 7.54 -1.88
C ASN A 16 9.06 8.73 -0.95
N GLU A 17 7.84 8.85 -0.44
CA GLU A 17 7.50 9.81 0.61
C GLU A 17 7.90 9.29 2.00
N SER A 18 7.91 10.19 2.99
CA SER A 18 8.20 9.82 4.38
C SER A 18 7.14 8.85 4.91
N ALA A 19 7.57 7.64 5.29
CA ALA A 19 6.70 6.61 5.85
C ALA A 19 5.97 7.08 7.12
N GLU A 20 6.51 8.04 7.89
CA GLU A 20 5.86 8.58 9.08
C GLU A 20 4.45 9.13 8.81
N LYS A 21 4.24 9.73 7.62
CA LYS A 21 2.93 10.22 7.18
C LYS A 21 1.87 9.12 7.08
N LEU A 22 2.27 7.84 6.97
CA LEU A 22 1.32 6.74 6.91
C LEU A 22 0.50 6.61 8.18
N THR A 23 1.01 7.11 9.31
CA THR A 23 0.31 7.08 10.61
C THR A 23 -0.97 7.92 10.61
N ASP A 24 -1.10 8.90 9.71
CA ASP A 24 -2.25 9.81 9.62
C ASP A 24 -3.46 9.20 8.88
N PHE A 25 -3.29 8.06 8.22
CA PHE A 25 -4.37 7.41 7.45
C PHE A 25 -5.15 6.38 8.26
N ASP A 26 -6.44 6.24 7.95
CA ASP A 26 -7.34 5.25 8.55
C ASP A 26 -7.12 3.83 8.00
N GLY A 27 -6.50 3.67 6.84
CA GLY A 27 -6.24 2.39 6.18
C GLY A 27 -5.54 2.55 4.83
N TYR A 28 -5.19 1.43 4.20
CA TYR A 28 -4.29 1.41 3.04
C TYR A 28 -4.85 0.57 1.89
N VAL A 29 -4.67 1.06 0.66
CA VAL A 29 -4.97 0.31 -0.56
C VAL A 29 -3.71 0.23 -1.40
N ILE A 30 -3.14 -0.97 -1.54
CA ILE A 30 -1.99 -1.23 -2.41
C ILE A 30 -2.55 -1.61 -3.78
N VAL A 31 -2.41 -0.69 -4.73
CA VAL A 31 -3.00 -0.82 -6.07
C VAL A 31 -2.27 -1.84 -6.94
N GLY A 32 -2.94 -2.29 -7.99
CA GLY A 32 -2.36 -3.17 -8.99
C GLY A 32 -1.37 -2.44 -9.92
N GLY A 33 -0.56 -3.21 -10.63
CA GLY A 33 0.47 -2.70 -11.53
C GLY A 33 1.50 -3.77 -11.87
N PHE A 34 2.71 -3.33 -12.19
CA PHE A 34 3.90 -4.15 -12.41
C PHE A 34 5.07 -3.48 -11.66
N ALA A 35 5.00 -3.43 -10.33
CA ALA A 35 6.03 -2.76 -9.53
C ALA A 35 7.40 -3.38 -9.83
N TYR A 36 8.40 -2.51 -10.07
CA TYR A 36 9.72 -2.93 -10.57
C TYR A 36 9.68 -3.81 -11.83
N GLU A 37 8.65 -3.67 -12.67
CA GLU A 37 8.39 -4.52 -13.85
C GLU A 37 8.27 -6.01 -13.50
N ASP A 38 7.85 -6.34 -12.27
CA ASP A 38 7.79 -7.70 -11.73
C ASP A 38 9.11 -8.49 -11.86
N ARG A 39 10.25 -7.77 -11.89
CA ARG A 39 11.58 -8.39 -11.93
C ARG A 39 11.73 -9.39 -10.78
N SER A 40 12.35 -10.54 -11.08
CA SER A 40 12.40 -11.74 -10.22
C SER A 40 11.05 -12.45 -10.09
N ARG A 41 10.08 -11.84 -9.40
CA ARG A 41 8.71 -12.33 -9.21
C ARG A 41 7.79 -11.14 -8.93
N ALA A 42 6.55 -11.23 -9.41
CA ALA A 42 5.58 -10.17 -9.20
C ALA A 42 5.42 -9.79 -7.71
N GLY A 43 5.52 -8.50 -7.42
CA GLY A 43 5.42 -7.92 -6.07
C GLY A 43 6.63 -8.13 -5.15
N VAL A 44 7.56 -9.05 -5.44
CA VAL A 44 8.58 -9.48 -4.45
C VAL A 44 9.57 -8.38 -4.08
N ILE A 45 9.92 -7.51 -5.02
CA ILE A 45 10.87 -6.41 -4.77
C ILE A 45 10.16 -5.30 -3.97
N ALA A 46 8.93 -4.94 -4.36
CA ALA A 46 8.15 -3.91 -3.69
C ALA A 46 7.73 -4.32 -2.26
N ALA A 47 7.56 -5.62 -1.99
CA ALA A 47 7.33 -6.14 -0.64
C ALA A 47 8.49 -5.86 0.34
N LEU A 48 9.68 -5.55 -0.17
CA LEU A 48 10.87 -5.22 0.61
C LEU A 48 11.09 -3.71 0.75
N ASP A 49 10.24 -2.86 0.17
CA ASP A 49 10.38 -1.42 0.32
C ASP A 49 10.14 -0.99 1.78
N PRO A 50 10.91 -0.03 2.33
CA PRO A 50 10.77 0.40 3.73
C PRO A 50 9.36 0.87 4.11
N ILE A 51 8.57 1.32 3.12
CA ILE A 51 7.18 1.71 3.32
C ILE A 51 6.32 0.54 3.84
N MET A 52 6.63 -0.70 3.43
CA MET A 52 5.89 -1.90 3.81
C MET A 52 6.09 -2.24 5.29
N ASP A 53 7.26 -1.94 5.86
CA ASP A 53 7.51 -2.10 7.29
C ASP A 53 6.56 -1.21 8.12
N GLN A 54 6.34 0.03 7.69
CA GLN A 54 5.41 0.93 8.35
C GLN A 54 3.95 0.48 8.14
N ILE A 55 3.56 0.05 6.94
CA ILE A 55 2.21 -0.49 6.69
C ILE A 55 1.95 -1.70 7.61
N LYS A 56 2.94 -2.57 7.82
CA LYS A 56 2.83 -3.71 8.74
C LYS A 56 2.60 -3.25 10.18
N VAL A 57 3.35 -2.26 10.67
CA VAL A 57 3.16 -1.68 12.01
C VAL A 57 1.75 -1.10 12.17
N GLU A 58 1.24 -0.42 11.15
CA GLU A 58 -0.10 0.18 11.17
C GLU A 58 -1.21 -0.88 11.08
N ALA A 59 -0.99 -1.96 10.33
CA ALA A 59 -1.86 -3.12 10.28
C ALA A 59 -1.95 -3.85 11.63
N ASP A 60 -0.83 -3.98 12.34
CA ASP A 60 -0.78 -4.56 13.70
C ASP A 60 -1.55 -3.69 14.72
N LYS A 61 -1.73 -2.39 14.45
CA LYS A 61 -2.61 -1.49 15.22
C LYS A 61 -4.10 -1.63 14.86
N GLY A 62 -4.43 -2.50 13.90
CA GLY A 62 -5.80 -2.77 13.47
C GLY A 62 -6.28 -1.95 12.28
N LYS A 63 -5.41 -1.16 11.63
CA LYS A 63 -5.80 -0.43 10.41
C LYS A 63 -5.91 -1.39 9.22
N PRO A 64 -6.99 -1.35 8.43
CA PRO A 64 -7.18 -2.27 7.31
C PRO A 64 -6.19 -2.02 6.18
N VAL A 65 -5.75 -3.11 5.54
CA VAL A 65 -4.92 -3.11 4.32
C VAL A 65 -5.63 -3.92 3.24
N LEU A 66 -5.79 -3.35 2.05
CA LEU A 66 -6.36 -4.02 0.88
C LEU A 66 -5.33 -4.05 -0.26
N GLY A 67 -4.86 -5.25 -0.61
CA GLY A 67 -4.03 -5.48 -1.79
C GLY A 67 -4.87 -5.85 -3.02
N ILE A 68 -4.58 -5.24 -4.18
CA ILE A 68 -5.28 -5.52 -5.44
C ILE A 68 -4.28 -5.94 -6.52
N CYS A 69 -4.45 -7.13 -7.11
CA CYS A 69 -3.57 -7.65 -8.17
C CYS A 69 -2.10 -7.68 -7.71
N ASN A 70 -1.22 -6.82 -8.24
CA ASN A 70 0.17 -6.71 -7.80
C ASN A 70 0.28 -6.32 -6.32
N GLY A 71 -0.62 -5.46 -5.83
CA GLY A 71 -0.69 -5.13 -4.41
C GLY A 71 -1.14 -6.28 -3.50
N ALA A 72 -1.70 -7.37 -4.04
CA ALA A 72 -1.98 -8.59 -3.28
C ALA A 72 -0.82 -9.60 -3.34
N GLN A 73 0.14 -9.39 -4.25
CA GLN A 73 1.36 -10.18 -4.38
C GLN A 73 2.49 -9.61 -3.52
N ILE A 74 2.49 -8.28 -3.34
CA ILE A 74 3.23 -7.54 -2.32
C ILE A 74 2.75 -7.98 -0.93
#